data_AF-I4BCU7-F1
#
_entry.id   AF-I4BCU7-F1
#
_cell.length_a   1.000
_cell.length_b   1.000
_cell.length_c   1.000
_cell.angle_alpha   90.00
_cell.angle_beta   90.00
_cell.angle_gamma   90.00
#
_symmetry.space_group_name_H-M   'P 1'
#
loop_
_entity.id
_entity.type
_entity.pdbx_description
1 polymer ?
#
loop_
_entity_poly.entity_id
_entity_poly.type
_entity_poly.pdbx_seq_one_letter_code
_entity_poly.pdbx_strand_id
1 'polypeptide(L)'
;MAKQYDIVAVAVEDLRRGDALTVSGETDPRTHVFYVARVDTVHSMDTGEVPRVVLTSEPVGENGEPMVLEYPLGTQMRKIVGIKKV
;
A
#
# COMPACT_ATOMS: atom_id res chain seq x y z
N MET A 1 -0.27 -23.59 -8.05
CA MET A 1 0.78 -22.66 -8.51
C MET A 1 0.80 -21.47 -7.55
N ALA A 2 1.79 -21.35 -6.67
CA ALA A 2 1.91 -20.21 -5.76
C ALA A 2 2.70 -19.10 -6.49
N LYS A 3 2.15 -17.88 -6.57
CA LYS A 3 2.93 -16.74 -7.07
C LYS A 3 3.85 -16.28 -5.94
N GLN A 4 5.16 -16.27 -6.18
CA GLN A 4 6.11 -15.68 -5.24
C GLN A 4 6.41 -14.25 -5.66
N TYR A 5 6.23 -13.29 -4.76
CA TYR A 5 6.56 -11.88 -4.99
C TYR A 5 7.92 -11.57 -4.38
N ASP A 6 8.76 -10.83 -5.12
CA ASP A 6 9.92 -10.17 -4.53
C ASP A 6 9.42 -8.91 -3.82
N ILE A 7 9.66 -8.83 -2.51
CA ILE A 7 9.12 -7.79 -1.64
C ILE A 7 10.27 -7.04 -0.97
N VAL A 8 10.16 -5.71 -0.93
CA VAL A 8 11.05 -4.83 -0.17
C VAL A 8 10.23 -4.05 0.88
N ALA A 9 10.87 -3.71 2.00
CA ALA A 9 10.32 -2.76 2.95
C ALA A 9 10.60 -1.33 2.44
N VAL A 10 9.57 -0.50 2.43
CA VAL A 10 9.65 0.91 2.03
C VAL A 10 8.83 1.75 2.99
N ALA A 11 9.28 2.96 3.31
CA ALA A 11 8.48 3.88 4.12
C ALA A 11 7.22 4.29 3.35
N VAL A 12 6.11 4.48 4.06
CA VAL A 12 4.82 4.81 3.43
C VAL A 12 4.87 6.13 2.65
N GLU A 13 5.68 7.09 3.11
CA GLU A 13 5.94 8.36 2.45
C GLU A 13 6.75 8.27 1.15
N ASP A 14 7.46 7.17 0.93
CA ASP A 14 8.24 6.93 -0.29
C ASP A 14 7.42 6.23 -1.39
N LEU A 15 6.17 5.85 -1.07
CA LEU A 15 5.28 5.21 -2.03
C LEU A 15 4.82 6.16 -3.11
N ARG A 16 4.63 5.60 -4.30
CA ARG A 16 4.19 6.34 -5.48
C ARG A 16 3.00 5.67 -6.11
N ARG A 17 2.23 6.47 -6.85
CA ARG A 17 1.22 5.95 -7.78
C ARG A 17 1.86 4.90 -8.70
N GLY A 18 1.18 3.77 -8.87
CA GLY A 18 1.63 2.62 -9.64
C GLY A 18 2.38 1.57 -8.81
N ASP A 19 2.73 1.87 -7.55
CA ASP A 19 3.31 0.86 -6.67
C ASP A 19 2.28 -0.22 -6.31
N ALA A 20 2.75 -1.45 -6.20
CA ALA A 20 1.96 -2.58 -5.73
C ALA A 20 2.43 -2.98 -4.34
N LEU A 21 1.48 -3.14 -3.41
CA LEU A 21 1.74 -3.51 -2.03
C LEU A 21 1.11 -4.86 -1.74
N THR A 22 1.75 -5.65 -0.89
CA THR A 22 1.07 -6.78 -0.25
C THR A 22 0.51 -6.34 1.10
N VAL A 23 -0.81 -6.47 1.26
CA VAL A 23 -1.54 -6.07 2.49
C VAL A 23 -1.83 -7.29 3.37
N SER A 24 -1.12 -8.40 3.17
CA SER A 24 -1.38 -9.67 3.85
C SER A 24 -0.43 -9.87 5.02
N GLY A 25 -0.95 -10.41 6.12
CA GLY A 25 -0.13 -10.86 7.25
C GLY A 25 0.92 -11.88 6.79
N GLU A 26 2.00 -12.01 7.57
CA GLU A 26 3.20 -12.79 7.21
C GLU A 26 2.96 -14.26 6.81
N THR A 27 1.78 -14.81 7.11
CA THR A 27 1.45 -16.24 6.97
C THR A 27 0.31 -16.57 6.01
N ASP A 28 -0.35 -15.59 5.36
CA ASP A 28 -1.50 -15.90 4.49
C ASP A 28 -1.11 -16.11 3.01
N PRO A 29 -1.38 -17.29 2.41
CA PRO A 29 -1.16 -17.56 0.98
C PRO A 29 -2.06 -16.76 0.04
N ARG A 30 -3.06 -16.03 0.54
CA ARG A 30 -3.94 -15.14 -0.24
C ARG A 30 -3.43 -13.71 -0.17
N THR A 31 -2.29 -13.47 -0.83
CA THR A 31 -1.73 -12.13 -0.99
C THR A 31 -2.75 -11.19 -1.66
N HIS A 32 -3.40 -10.34 -0.87
CA HIS A 32 -4.17 -9.22 -1.40
C HIS A 32 -3.18 -8.16 -1.87
N VAL A 33 -3.21 -7.89 -3.18
CA VAL A 33 -2.37 -6.87 -3.80
C VAL A 33 -3.15 -5.56 -3.81
N PHE A 34 -2.58 -4.54 -3.19
CA PHE A 34 -3.09 -3.18 -3.24
C PHE A 34 -2.29 -2.39 -4.27
N TYR A 35 -2.95 -1.99 -5.35
CA TYR A 35 -2.34 -1.14 -6.38
C TYR A 35 -2.60 0.31 -6.03
N VAL A 36 -1.53 1.06 -5.71
CA VAL A 36 -1.61 2.46 -5.31
C VAL A 36 -2.02 3.31 -6.51
N ALA A 37 -3.23 3.84 -6.50
CA ALA A 37 -3.71 4.80 -7.51
C ALA A 37 -3.39 6.25 -7.14
N ARG A 38 -3.40 6.57 -5.83
CA ARG A 38 -3.14 7.91 -5.32
C ARG A 38 -2.43 7.85 -3.96
N VAL A 39 -1.58 8.84 -3.72
CA VAL A 39 -0.86 9.06 -2.47
C VAL A 39 -1.09 10.52 -2.09
N ASP A 40 -1.69 10.77 -0.94
CA ASP A 40 -1.85 12.11 -0.38
C ASP A 40 -1.10 12.18 0.96
N THR A 41 -0.30 13.22 1.14
CA THR A 41 0.32 13.51 2.45
C THR A 41 -0.49 14.61 3.12
N VAL A 42 -1.07 14.27 4.27
CA VAL A 42 -1.86 15.20 5.07
C VAL A 42 -0.94 15.79 6.13
N HIS A 43 -0.55 17.03 5.92
CA HIS A 43 0.16 17.84 6.90
C HIS A 43 -0.89 18.67 7.67
N SER A 44 -1.23 18.26 8.89
CA SER A 44 -2.13 19.06 9.73
C SER A 44 -1.35 20.26 10.30
N MET A 45 -1.67 21.47 9.83
CA MET A 45 -0.98 22.69 10.27
C MET A 45 -1.59 23.33 11.52
N ASP A 46 -2.80 22.93 11.95
CA ASP A 46 -3.58 23.75 12.90
C ASP A 46 -3.97 23.09 14.23
N THR A 47 -3.84 21.76 14.40
CA THR A 47 -4.42 21.04 15.57
C THR A 47 -3.51 20.06 16.30
N GLY A 48 -2.23 19.97 15.93
CA GLY A 48 -1.29 19.03 16.57
C GLY A 48 -1.50 17.55 16.19
N GLU A 49 -2.29 17.28 15.13
CA GLU A 49 -2.37 15.96 14.53
C GLU A 49 -1.01 15.55 13.91
N VAL A 50 -0.67 14.27 14.07
CA VAL A 50 0.55 13.70 13.49
C VAL A 50 0.40 13.60 11.97
N PRO A 51 1.40 14.02 11.17
CA PRO A 51 1.34 13.88 9.72
C PRO A 51 1.10 12.43 9.30
N ARG A 52 0.25 12.25 8.30
CA ARG A 52 -0.16 10.93 7.80
C ARG A 52 -0.14 10.87 6.28
N VAL A 53 0.04 9.66 5.77
CA VAL A 53 -0.06 9.34 4.34
C VAL A 53 -1.34 8.55 4.13
N VAL A 54 -2.13 9.01 3.16
CA VAL A 54 -3.35 8.36 2.69
C VAL A 54 -3.04 7.72 1.35
N LEU A 55 -3.21 6.40 1.28
CA LEU A 55 -3.09 5.61 0.07
C LEU A 55 -4.48 5.25 -0.43
N THR A 56 -4.75 5.52 -1.71
CA THR A 56 -5.99 5.11 -2.36
C THR A 56 -5.67 4.09 -3.44
N SER A 57 -6.38 2.97 -3.46
CA SER A 57 -6.21 1.94 -4.46
C SER A 57 -6.92 2.28 -5.76
N GLU A 58 -6.58 1.55 -6.83
CA GLU A 58 -7.51 1.45 -7.96
C GLU A 58 -8.83 0.79 -7.49
N PRO A 59 -9.98 1.15 -8.09
CA PRO A 59 -11.24 0.48 -7.83
C PRO A 59 -11.13 -1.04 -8.02
N VAL A 60 -11.55 -1.83 -7.03
CA VAL A 60 -11.53 -3.29 -7.12
C VAL A 60 -12.94 -3.86 -6.93
N GLY A 61 -13.37 -4.73 -7.85
CA GLY A 61 -14.66 -5.44 -7.77
C GLY A 61 -15.84 -4.71 -8.42
N GLU A 62 -17.02 -5.35 -8.42
CA GLU A 62 -18.24 -4.88 -9.10
C GLU A 62 -18.79 -3.54 -8.58
N ASN A 63 -18.45 -3.17 -7.34
CA ASN A 63 -18.94 -1.94 -6.71
C ASN A 63 -18.09 -0.71 -7.08
N GLY A 64 -16.91 -0.91 -7.69
CA GLY A 64 -16.08 0.17 -8.20
C GLY A 64 -15.54 1.15 -7.15
N GLU A 65 -15.57 0.79 -5.86
CA GLU A 65 -15.05 1.66 -4.80
C GLU A 65 -13.55 1.41 -4.58
N PRO A 66 -12.72 2.47 -4.54
CA PRO A 66 -11.32 2.35 -4.20
C PRO A 66 -11.15 2.10 -2.70
N MET A 67 -10.20 1.23 -2.35
CA MET A 67 -9.79 1.06 -0.95
C MET A 67 -8.94 2.26 -0.52
N VAL A 68 -9.19 2.78 0.68
CA VAL A 68 -8.40 3.87 1.27
C VAL A 68 -7.73 3.35 2.53
N LEU A 69 -6.42 3.54 2.64
CA LEU A 69 -5.61 3.18 3.79
C LEU A 69 -4.87 4.41 4.31
N GLU A 70 -4.85 4.60 5.62
CA GLU A 70 -4.18 5.73 6.27
C GLU A 70 -3.09 5.22 7.21
N TYR A 71 -1.91 5.83 7.13
CA TYR A 71 -0.77 5.45 7.95
C TYR A 71 0.00 6.67 8.47
N PRO A 72 0.56 6.60 9.68
CA PRO A 72 1.56 7.57 10.14
C PRO A 72 2.81 7.54 9.26
N LEU A 73 3.53 8.67 9.18
CA LEU A 73 4.87 8.69 8.57
C LEU A 73 5.81 7.67 9.24
N GLY A 74 6.75 7.14 8.46
CA GLY A 74 7.71 6.12 8.90
C GLY A 74 7.17 4.69 8.94
N THR A 75 5.86 4.50 8.73
CA THR A 75 5.26 3.17 8.63
C THR A 75 5.90 2.38 7.49
N GLN A 76 6.37 1.16 7.80
CA GLN A 76 6.99 0.29 6.80
C GLN A 76 5.93 -0.51 6.04
N MET A 77 5.94 -0.34 4.72
CA MET A 77 5.05 -1.01 3.79
C MET A 77 5.82 -2.07 2.99
N ARG A 78 5.13 -3.15 2.65
CA ARG A 78 5.70 -4.28 1.89
C ARG A 78 5.42 -4.06 0.40
N LYS A 79 6.37 -3.45 -0.31
CA LYS A 79 6.27 -3.15 -1.74
C LYS A 79 6.72 -4.35 -2.58
N ILE A 80 5.89 -4.73 -3.54
CA ILE A 80 6.18 -5.75 -4.54
C ILE A 80 7.03 -5.09 -5.63
N VAL A 81 8.23 -5.63 -5.86
CA VAL A 81 9.19 -5.15 -6.87
C VAL A 81 9.37 -6.12 -8.03
N GLY A 82 8.84 -7.35 -7.91
CA GLY A 82 8.92 -8.37 -8.95
C GLY A 82 8.02 -9.57 -8.66
N ILE A 83 7.77 -10.36 -9.70
CA ILE A 83 7.09 -11.65 -9.59
C ILE A 83 8.08 -12.73 -10.00
N LYS A 84 8.44 -13.62 -9.06
CA LYS A 84 9.15 -14.85 -9.38
C LYS A 84 8.14 -15.89 -9.84
N LYS A 85 8.30 -16.34 -11.09
CA LYS A 85 7.71 -17.60 -11.53
C LYS A 85 8.53 -18.71 -10.90
N VAL A 86 7.94 -19.39 -9.92
CA VAL A 86 8.41 -20.67 -9.38
C VAL A 86 7.63 -21.80 -9.99
#